data_AF-A0A0H5Q147-F1
#
_entry.id   AF-A0A0H5Q147-F1
#
_cell.length_a   1.000
_cell.length_b   1.000
_cell.length_c   1.000
_cell.angle_alpha   90.00
_cell.angle_beta   90.00
_cell.angle_gamma   90.00
#
_symmetry.space_group_name_H-M   'P 1'
#
loop_
_entity.id
_entity.type
_entity.pdbx_description
1 polymer ?
#
loop_
_entity_poly.entity_id
_entity_poly.type
_entity_poly.pdbx_seq_one_letter_code
_entity_poly.pdbx_strand_id
1 'polypeptide(L)'
;MAKVSRTYRIEQETADRIAEISESEEKTATEVVEAAIHAYFSEKYAEKYIGNTANQLESADSPALAALVEQLAVKDAQLAKKDEQIAKLVETVADGTKAVQGAQALHHETAQTLAIESAEQKESRWQRLKKAWRG
;
A
#
# COMPACT_ATOMS: atom_id res chain seq x y z
N MET A 1 -6.35 9.32 35.82
CA MET A 1 -5.41 10.45 35.98
C MET A 1 -5.25 10.76 37.46
N ALA A 2 -4.09 11.24 37.90
CA ALA A 2 -3.92 11.67 39.28
C ALA A 2 -4.73 12.95 39.53
N LYS A 3 -5.66 12.92 40.50
CA LYS A 3 -6.42 14.11 40.89
C LYS A 3 -5.55 14.98 41.80
N VAL A 4 -5.51 16.28 41.52
CA VAL A 4 -4.76 17.26 42.32
C VAL A 4 -5.75 18.22 42.96
N SER A 5 -5.61 18.46 44.27
CA SER A 5 -6.44 19.43 44.98
C SER A 5 -5.83 20.83 44.91
N ARG A 6 -6.66 21.83 44.59
CA ARG A 6 -6.26 23.24 44.51
C ARG A 6 -7.40 24.13 44.98
N THR A 7 -7.08 25.17 45.76
CA THR A 7 -8.07 26.15 46.22
C THR A 7 -7.93 27.43 45.40
N TYR A 8 -9.04 27.93 44.89
CA TYR A 8 -9.12 29.17 44.13
C TYR A 8 -10.07 30.14 44.82
N ARG A 9 -9.80 31.44 44.69
CA ARG A 9 -10.77 32.49 45.03
C ARG A 9 -11.39 32.96 43.74
N ILE A 10 -12.71 32.86 43.67
CA ILE A 10 -13.54 33.30 42.55
C ILE A 10 -14.60 34.27 43.05
N GLU A 11 -15.23 35.00 42.15
CA GLU A 11 -16.33 35.90 42.48
C GLU A 11 -17.57 35.09 42.89
N GLN A 12 -18.39 35.66 43.79
CA GLN A 12 -19.60 34.99 44.27
C GLN A 12 -20.56 34.64 43.13
N GLU A 13 -20.73 35.54 42.16
CA GLU A 13 -21.55 35.30 40.97
C GLU A 13 -21.05 34.09 40.16
N THR A 14 -19.73 33.88 40.09
CA THR A 14 -19.16 32.72 39.38
C THR A 14 -19.41 31.44 40.16
N ALA A 15 -19.32 31.47 41.48
CA ALA A 15 -19.66 30.34 42.33
C ALA A 15 -21.15 29.96 42.20
N ASP A 16 -22.03 30.96 42.18
CA ASP A 16 -23.48 30.77 42.03
C ASP A 16 -23.81 30.16 40.65
N ARG A 17 -23.18 30.64 39.57
CA ARG A 17 -23.32 30.05 38.22
C ARG A 17 -22.83 28.61 38.14
N ILE A 18 -21.71 28.28 38.80
CA ILE A 18 -21.23 26.90 38.84
C ILE A 18 -22.23 26.00 39.57
N ALA A 19 -22.85 26.49 40.66
CA ALA A 19 -23.88 25.75 41.38
C ALA A 19 -25.14 25.53 40.52
N GLU A 20 -25.60 26.55 39.79
CA GLU A 20 -26.72 26.44 38.86
C GLU A 20 -26.47 25.41 37.74
N ILE A 21 -25.27 25.41 37.16
CA ILE A 21 -24.86 24.44 36.13
C ILE A 21 -24.73 23.02 36.74
N SER A 22 -24.23 22.93 37.97
CA SER A 22 -24.10 21.67 38.71
C SER A 22 -25.48 21.02 38.95
N GLU A 23 -26.47 21.82 39.35
CA GLU A 23 -27.84 21.34 39.58
C GLU A 23 -28.56 20.97 38.28
N SER A 24 -28.42 21.79 37.23
CA SER A 24 -29.07 21.55 35.94
C SER A 24 -28.50 20.35 35.17
N GLU A 25 -27.21 20.08 35.30
CA GLU A 25 -26.53 18.97 34.59
C GLU A 25 -26.36 17.70 35.43
N GLU A 26 -26.87 17.65 36.67
CA GLU A 26 -26.69 16.56 37.64
C GLU A 26 -25.20 16.19 37.87
N LYS A 27 -24.30 17.17 37.74
CA LYS A 27 -22.86 17.00 37.89
C LYS A 27 -22.37 17.62 39.17
N THR A 28 -21.21 17.20 39.64
CA THR A 28 -20.53 17.89 40.74
C THR A 28 -19.91 19.20 40.26
N ALA A 29 -19.84 20.21 41.13
CA ALA A 29 -19.18 21.49 40.81
C ALA A 29 -17.73 21.30 40.31
N THR A 30 -17.02 20.26 40.77
CA THR A 30 -15.68 19.91 40.28
C THR A 30 -15.70 19.43 38.83
N GLU A 31 -16.66 18.59 38.46
CA GLU A 31 -16.81 18.08 37.08
C GLU A 31 -17.20 19.20 36.11
N VAL A 32 -18.05 20.13 36.54
CA VAL A 32 -18.40 21.32 35.74
C VAL A 32 -17.15 22.15 35.43
N VAL A 33 -16.30 22.38 36.43
CA VAL A 33 -15.04 23.12 36.25
C VAL A 33 -14.05 22.35 35.39
N GLU A 34 -13.89 21.04 35.59
CA GLU A 34 -13.02 20.20 34.75
C GLU A 34 -13.48 20.21 33.29
N ALA A 35 -14.80 20.07 33.04
CA ALA A 35 -15.38 20.12 31.71
C ALA A 35 -15.18 21.49 31.05
N ALA A 36 -15.37 22.59 31.77
CA ALA A 36 -15.15 23.94 31.27
C ALA A 36 -13.68 24.19 30.92
N ILE A 37 -12.74 23.68 31.73
CA ILE A 37 -11.30 23.74 31.43
C ILE A 37 -10.99 22.97 30.14
N HIS A 38 -11.52 21.75 30.01
CA HIS A 38 -11.34 20.95 28.80
C HIS A 38 -11.95 21.62 27.57
N ALA A 39 -13.13 22.21 27.69
CA ALA A 39 -13.78 22.97 26.62
C ALA A 39 -12.92 24.17 26.20
N TYR A 40 -12.48 25.01 27.15
CA TYR A 40 -11.64 26.18 26.88
C TYR A 40 -10.33 25.81 26.16
N PHE A 41 -9.64 24.77 26.63
CA PHE A 41 -8.46 24.28 25.93
C PHE A 41 -8.82 23.70 24.57
N SER A 42 -9.89 22.91 24.44
CA SER A 42 -10.30 22.36 23.15
C SER A 42 -10.65 23.45 22.13
N GLU A 43 -11.30 24.54 22.55
CA GLU A 43 -11.68 25.67 21.71
C GLU A 43 -10.45 26.51 21.33
N LYS A 44 -9.56 26.81 22.28
CA LYS A 44 -8.27 27.49 22.00
C LYS A 44 -7.39 26.68 21.05
N TYR A 45 -7.36 25.37 21.22
CA TYR A 45 -6.64 24.48 20.32
C TYR A 45 -7.34 24.43 18.96
N ALA A 46 -8.66 24.28 18.92
CA ALA A 46 -9.45 24.27 17.68
C ALA A 46 -9.30 25.58 16.90
N GLU A 47 -9.36 26.75 17.53
CA GLU A 47 -9.15 28.05 16.90
C GLU A 47 -7.76 28.17 16.25
N LYS A 48 -6.71 27.65 16.92
CA LYS A 48 -5.35 27.60 16.39
C LYS A 48 -5.20 26.69 15.15
N TYR A 49 -6.00 25.64 15.03
CA TYR A 49 -5.91 24.69 13.91
C TYR A 49 -6.96 24.93 12.81
N ILE A 50 -8.11 25.53 13.11
CA ILE A 50 -9.18 25.87 12.17
C ILE A 50 -8.88 27.19 11.43
N GLY A 51 -8.23 28.15 12.09
CA GLY A 51 -7.76 29.38 11.43
C GLY A 51 -6.76 29.11 10.29
N ASN A 52 -6.09 27.96 10.30
CA ASN A 52 -5.17 27.56 9.23
C ASN A 52 -5.87 26.90 8.03
N THR A 53 -7.00 26.22 8.23
CA THR A 53 -7.71 25.52 7.14
C THR A 53 -8.64 26.45 6.36
N ALA A 54 -9.28 27.43 7.01
CA ALA A 54 -10.11 28.42 6.31
C ALA A 54 -9.29 29.36 5.41
N ASN A 55 -8.09 29.78 5.85
CA ASN A 55 -7.16 30.58 5.03
C ASN A 55 -6.55 29.80 3.86
N GLN A 56 -6.65 28.47 3.85
CA GLN A 56 -6.14 27.63 2.76
C GLN A 56 -7.15 27.41 1.63
N LEU A 57 -8.44 27.57 1.90
CA LEU A 57 -9.50 27.33 0.90
C LEU A 57 -9.72 28.53 -0.04
N GLU A 58 -9.44 29.76 0.42
CA GLU A 58 -9.59 31.00 -0.36
C GLU A 58 -8.37 31.30 -1.27
N SER A 59 -7.26 30.54 -1.14
CA SER A 59 -6.06 30.69 -1.98
C SER A 59 -6.08 29.69 -3.14
N ALA A 60 -7.04 29.84 -4.05
CA ALA A 60 -7.07 29.09 -5.30
C ALA A 60 -5.82 29.31 -6.19
N ASP A 61 -5.01 30.33 -5.89
CA ASP A 61 -3.76 30.68 -6.57
C ASP A 61 -2.49 30.36 -5.76
N SER A 62 -2.56 29.43 -4.80
CA SER A 62 -1.39 29.12 -3.98
C SER A 62 -0.31 28.43 -4.83
N PRO A 63 0.90 29.01 -4.98
CA PRO A 63 1.97 28.45 -5.83
C PRO A 63 2.42 27.05 -5.38
N ALA A 64 2.18 26.70 -4.11
CA ALA A 64 2.39 25.36 -3.59
C ALA A 64 1.44 24.32 -4.20
N LEU A 65 0.17 24.67 -4.43
CA LEU A 65 -0.80 23.78 -5.08
C LEU A 65 -0.46 23.59 -6.56
N ALA A 66 -0.09 24.67 -7.25
CA ALA A 66 0.38 24.59 -8.64
C ALA A 66 1.62 23.69 -8.79
N ALA A 67 2.60 23.83 -7.89
CA ALA A 67 3.79 22.97 -7.88
C ALA A 67 3.46 21.49 -7.61
N LEU A 68 2.48 21.21 -6.75
CA LEU A 68 2.02 19.84 -6.49
C LEU A 68 1.28 19.24 -7.69
N VAL A 69 0.46 20.03 -8.39
CA VAL A 69 -0.22 19.62 -9.62
C VAL A 69 0.78 19.33 -10.74
N GLU A 70 1.80 20.18 -10.91
CA GLU A 70 2.88 19.95 -11.88
C GLU A 70 3.67 18.67 -11.54
N GLN A 71 4.00 18.46 -10.26
CA GLN A 71 4.65 17.21 -9.83
C GLN A 71 3.79 15.96 -10.07
N LEU A 72 2.47 16.07 -9.91
CA LEU A 72 1.53 14.99 -10.23
C LEU A 72 1.59 14.66 -11.73
N ALA A 73 1.49 15.69 -12.59
CA ALA A 73 1.57 15.50 -14.04
C ALA A 73 2.89 14.84 -14.48
N VAL A 74 4.01 15.24 -13.88
CA VAL A 74 5.32 14.61 -14.14
C VAL A 74 5.33 13.14 -13.70
N LYS A 75 4.75 12.82 -12.53
CA LYS A 75 4.67 11.43 -12.05
C LYS A 75 3.75 10.58 -12.94
N ASP A 76 2.63 11.11 -13.40
CA ASP A 76 1.71 10.40 -14.30
C ASP A 76 2.38 10.08 -15.64
N ALA A 77 3.13 11.03 -16.21
CA ALA A 77 3.91 10.79 -17.43
C ALA A 77 4.99 9.73 -17.22
N GLN A 78 5.64 9.70 -16.05
CA GLN A 78 6.61 8.66 -15.70
C GLN A 78 5.96 7.28 -15.53
N LEU A 79 4.77 7.22 -14.93
CA LEU A 79 4.00 5.98 -14.80
C LEU A 79 3.63 5.42 -16.16
N ALA A 80 3.08 6.25 -17.06
CA ALA A 80 2.75 5.84 -18.42
C ALA A 80 3.96 5.24 -19.17
N LYS A 81 5.14 5.86 -19.03
CA LYS A 81 6.37 5.33 -19.64
C LYS A 81 6.81 3.99 -19.05
N LYS A 82 6.66 3.80 -17.73
CA LYS A 82 6.97 2.53 -17.07
C LYS A 82 5.99 1.44 -17.49
N ASP A 83 4.71 1.76 -17.62
CA ASP A 83 3.69 0.81 -18.08
C ASP A 83 3.97 0.34 -19.51
N GLU A 84 4.41 1.24 -20.39
CA GLU A 84 4.85 0.87 -21.75
C GLU A 84 6.07 -0.09 -21.73
N GLN A 85 7.03 0.17 -20.84
CA GLN A 85 8.21 -0.72 -20.68
C GLN A 85 7.82 -2.09 -20.13
N ILE A 86 6.90 -2.13 -19.16
CA ILE A 86 6.38 -3.38 -18.62
C ILE A 86 5.67 -4.17 -19.71
N ALA A 87 4.84 -3.54 -20.55
CA ALA A 87 4.19 -4.22 -21.65
C ALA A 87 5.18 -4.89 -22.62
N LYS A 88 6.26 -4.18 -23.00
CA LYS A 88 7.33 -4.73 -23.87
C LYS A 88 8.07 -5.88 -23.22
N LEU A 89 8.36 -5.79 -21.92
CA LEU A 89 9.01 -6.87 -21.18
C LEU A 89 8.10 -8.10 -21.07
N VAL A 90 6.81 -7.91 -20.82
CA VAL A 90 5.83 -9.00 -20.77
C VAL A 90 5.76 -9.73 -22.12
N GLU A 91 5.73 -8.98 -23.23
CA GLU A 91 5.78 -9.56 -24.58
C GLU A 91 7.08 -10.36 -24.81
N THR A 92 8.23 -9.78 -24.46
CA THR A 92 9.53 -10.44 -24.60
C THR A 92 9.62 -11.73 -23.75
N VAL A 93 9.09 -11.71 -22.54
CA VAL A 93 9.04 -12.89 -21.66
C VAL A 93 8.11 -13.95 -22.24
N ALA A 94 6.98 -13.56 -22.82
CA ALA A 94 6.07 -14.49 -23.48
C ALA A 94 6.74 -15.17 -24.69
N ASP A 95 7.46 -14.41 -25.53
CA ASP A 95 8.19 -14.95 -26.67
C ASP A 95 9.37 -15.83 -26.24
N GLY A 96 10.11 -15.43 -25.21
CA GLY A 96 11.15 -16.26 -24.61
C GLY A 96 10.61 -17.59 -24.07
N THR A 97 9.43 -17.57 -23.46
CA THR A 97 8.75 -18.78 -22.96
C THR A 97 8.39 -19.72 -24.11
N LYS A 98 7.84 -19.20 -25.22
CA LYS A 98 7.55 -20.00 -26.42
C LYS A 98 8.81 -20.59 -27.02
N ALA A 99 9.90 -19.82 -27.10
CA ALA A 99 11.18 -20.30 -27.61
C ALA A 99 11.75 -21.44 -26.76
N VAL A 100 11.69 -21.31 -25.43
CA VAL A 100 12.13 -22.37 -24.49
C VAL A 100 11.28 -23.63 -24.65
N GLN A 101 9.96 -23.50 -24.75
CA GLN A 101 9.07 -24.63 -24.97
C GLN A 101 9.36 -25.33 -26.31
N GLY A 102 9.57 -24.56 -27.38
CA GLY A 102 9.95 -25.09 -28.69
C GLY A 102 11.28 -25.84 -28.65
N ALA A 103 12.30 -25.29 -28.00
CA ALA A 103 13.59 -25.94 -27.82
C ALA A 103 13.45 -27.25 -27.00
N GLN A 104 12.68 -27.24 -25.92
CA GLN A 104 12.43 -28.44 -25.12
C GLN A 104 11.70 -29.53 -25.91
N ALA A 105 10.72 -29.16 -26.74
CA ALA A 105 10.01 -30.10 -27.61
C ALA A 105 10.96 -30.74 -28.63
N LEU A 106 11.80 -29.94 -29.31
CA LEU A 106 12.80 -30.43 -30.26
C LEU A 106 13.84 -31.33 -29.59
N HIS A 107 14.29 -30.98 -28.38
CA HIS A 107 15.21 -31.82 -27.61
C HIS A 107 14.57 -33.15 -27.23
N HIS A 108 13.30 -33.16 -26.84
CA HIS A 108 12.58 -34.38 -26.51
C HIS A 108 12.40 -35.29 -27.74
N GLU A 109 12.01 -34.72 -28.88
CA GLU A 109 11.89 -35.46 -30.14
C GLU A 109 13.23 -36.05 -30.57
N THR A 110 14.31 -35.26 -30.54
CA THR A 110 15.67 -35.72 -30.88
C THR A 110 16.15 -36.83 -29.94
N ALA A 111 15.86 -36.71 -28.64
CA ALA A 111 16.21 -37.75 -27.68
C ALA A 111 15.42 -39.05 -27.95
N GLN A 112 14.15 -38.93 -28.33
CA GLN A 112 13.29 -40.07 -28.64
C GLN A 112 13.73 -40.78 -29.92
N THR A 113 14.07 -40.06 -30.99
CA THR A 113 14.55 -40.65 -32.24
C THR A 113 15.86 -41.40 -32.04
N LEU A 114 16.83 -40.78 -31.36
CA LEU A 114 18.11 -41.44 -31.03
C LEU A 114 17.93 -42.68 -30.15
N ALA A 115 16.95 -42.68 -29.25
CA ALA A 115 16.64 -43.84 -28.42
C ALA A 115 16.10 -45.02 -29.27
N ILE A 116 15.22 -44.73 -30.22
CA ILE A 116 14.67 -45.73 -31.15
C ILE A 116 15.78 -46.27 -32.06
N GLU A 117 16.57 -45.41 -32.68
CA GLU A 117 17.70 -45.83 -33.52
C GLU A 117 18.71 -46.70 -32.76
N SER A 118 18.99 -46.36 -31.49
CA SER A 118 19.84 -47.18 -30.62
C SER A 118 19.25 -48.55 -30.34
N ALA A 119 17.93 -48.63 -30.11
CA ALA A 119 17.23 -49.89 -29.89
C ALA A 119 17.28 -50.78 -31.14
N GLU A 120 17.00 -50.21 -32.33
CA GLU A 120 17.06 -50.92 -33.61
C GLU A 120 18.49 -51.40 -33.93
N GLN A 121 19.50 -50.57 -33.68
CA GLN A 121 20.90 -50.96 -33.85
C GLN A 121 21.28 -52.13 -32.93
N LYS A 122 20.86 -52.10 -31.66
CA LYS A 122 21.12 -53.19 -30.72
C LYS A 122 20.44 -54.47 -31.17
N GLU A 123 19.19 -54.41 -31.62
CA GLU A 123 18.47 -55.58 -32.13
C GLU A 123 19.15 -56.17 -33.37
N SER A 124 19.53 -55.34 -34.34
CA SER A 124 20.25 -55.77 -35.54
C SER A 124 21.59 -56.46 -35.21
N ARG A 125 22.35 -55.89 -34.26
CA ARG A 125 23.60 -56.51 -33.76
C ARG A 125 23.33 -57.87 -33.11
N TRP A 126 22.30 -57.98 -32.28
CA TRP A 126 21.91 -59.23 -31.64
C TRP A 126 21.49 -60.30 -32.66
N GLN A 127 20.73 -59.93 -33.69
CA GLN A 127 20.34 -60.86 -34.75
C GLN A 127 21.54 -61.41 -35.53
N ARG A 128 22.52 -60.56 -35.86
CA ARG A 128 23.77 -60.98 -36.51
C ARG A 128 24.54 -61.96 -35.63
N LEU A 129 24.66 -61.67 -34.33
CA LEU A 129 25.37 -62.52 -33.38
C LEU A 129 24.68 -63.89 -33.23
N LYS A 130 23.35 -63.91 -33.14
CA LYS A 130 22.56 -65.15 -33.09
C LYS A 130 22.70 -66.01 -34.35
N LYS A 131 22.79 -65.40 -35.53
CA LYS A 131 23.05 -66.12 -36.80
C LYS A 131 24.46 -66.71 -36.82
N ALA A 132 25.46 -65.97 -36.37
CA ALA A 132 26.84 -66.47 -36.28
C ALA A 132 26.98 -67.67 -35.33
N TRP A 133 26.14 -67.75 -34.29
CA TRP A 133 26.14 -68.86 -33.33
C TRP A 133 25.38 -70.12 -33.83
N ARG A 134 24.60 -69.99 -34.92
CA ARG A 134 23.88 -71.12 -35.55
C ARG A 134 24.58 -71.63 -36.82
N GLY A 135 25.74 -71.06 -37.16
CA GLY A 135 26.64 -71.54 -38.21
C GLY A 135 27.52 -72.67 -37.71
#